data_AF-A0AAV7WIZ9-F1
#
_entry.id   AF-A0AAV7WIZ9-F1
#
_cell.length_a   1.000
_cell.length_b   1.000
_cell.length_c   1.000
_cell.angle_alpha   90.00
_cell.angle_beta   90.00
_cell.angle_gamma   90.00
#
_symmetry.space_group_name_H-M   'P 1'
#
loop_
_entity.id
_entity.type
_entity.pdbx_description
1 polymer ?
#
loop_
_entity_poly.entity_id
_entity_poly.type
_entity_poly.pdbx_seq_one_letter_code
_entity_poly.pdbx_strand_id
1 'polypeptide(L)'
;MSNCDSTEDDPRRKVRRVALEKELIDLETVHKRTGTQKMWRELERMRLLLKCLDQDRAEYAILRLKHKFYLNNNLSGCMLVHQLRRRIYVGAVKMIRTGPSTRTETAADTAEAFRAFYSTLYASMDTLGGDVLKYLEDTALTPLSDAEAT
;
A
#
# COMPACT_ATOMS: atom_id res chain seq x y z
N MET A 1 23.85 6.46 -0.41
CA MET A 1 23.46 7.88 -0.57
C MET A 1 22.10 8.07 0.08
N SER A 2 22.09 8.76 1.22
CA SER A 2 20.93 9.00 2.08
C SER A 2 20.21 10.27 1.61
N ASN A 3 19.02 10.11 1.04
CA ASN A 3 18.09 11.21 0.76
C ASN A 3 16.73 10.84 1.38
N CYS A 4 16.64 10.83 2.70
CA CYS A 4 15.37 10.72 3.43
C CYS A 4 15.26 11.80 4.51
N ASP A 5 15.81 12.99 4.22
CA ASP A 5 15.76 14.15 5.10
C ASP A 5 15.23 15.34 4.32
N SER A 6 13.90 15.48 4.25
CA SER A 6 13.20 16.72 3.86
C SER A 6 11.69 16.54 3.78
N THR A 7 11.02 16.38 4.92
CA THR A 7 9.65 16.90 5.13
C THR A 7 9.43 17.11 6.63
N GLU A 8 10.37 17.76 7.31
CA GLU A 8 10.18 18.10 8.73
C GLU A 8 9.09 19.16 8.94
N ASP A 9 8.75 19.91 7.91
CA ASP A 9 7.73 20.93 7.99
C ASP A 9 7.15 21.15 6.60
N ASP A 10 5.98 20.58 6.33
CA ASP A 10 5.20 21.00 5.16
C ASP A 10 4.95 22.51 5.30
N PRO A 11 5.55 23.36 4.42
CA PRO A 11 5.45 24.81 4.56
C PRO A 11 3.99 25.26 4.52
N ARG A 12 3.12 24.50 3.86
CA ARG A 12 1.68 24.77 3.79
C ARG A 12 1.00 24.63 5.16
N ARG A 13 1.42 23.66 5.97
CA ARG A 13 0.88 23.44 7.32
C ARG A 13 1.35 24.51 8.31
N LYS A 14 2.61 24.91 8.24
CA LYS A 14 3.15 26.04 9.02
C LYS A 14 2.41 27.33 8.71
N VAL A 15 2.24 27.65 7.42
CA VAL A 15 1.50 28.84 6.98
C VAL A 15 0.06 28.81 7.48
N ARG A 16 -0.60 27.65 7.40
CA ARG A 16 -1.97 27.48 7.89
C ARG A 16 -2.10 27.66 9.40
N ARG A 17 -1.14 27.16 10.19
CA ARG A 17 -1.10 27.35 11.64
C ARG A 17 -0.92 28.82 12.02
N VAL A 18 0.02 29.50 11.39
CA VAL A 18 0.27 30.94 11.62
C VAL A 18 -0.94 31.78 11.22
N ALA A 19 -1.64 31.42 10.13
CA ALA A 19 -2.89 32.08 9.73
C ALA A 19 -3.99 31.90 10.78
N LEU A 20 -4.21 30.67 11.26
CA LEU A 20 -5.20 30.37 12.30
C LEU A 20 -4.87 31.03 13.63
N GLU A 21 -3.59 31.10 14.03
CA GLU A 21 -3.15 31.82 15.23
C GLU A 21 -3.46 33.31 15.14
N LYS A 22 -3.23 33.93 13.97
CA LYS A 22 -3.58 35.35 13.72
C LYS A 22 -5.08 35.57 13.77
N GLU A 23 -5.86 34.75 13.07
CA GLU A 23 -7.33 34.83 13.09
C GLU A 23 -7.89 34.65 14.51
N LEU A 24 -7.27 33.77 15.31
CA LEU A 24 -7.65 33.58 16.71
C LEU A 24 -7.40 34.85 17.53
N ILE A 25 -6.21 35.46 17.40
CA ILE A 25 -5.86 36.70 18.11
C ILE A 25 -6.83 37.82 17.73
N ASP A 26 -7.11 37.97 16.43
CA ASP A 26 -8.04 38.99 15.94
C ASP A 26 -9.45 38.76 16.51
N LEU A 27 -9.96 37.53 16.45
CA LEU A 27 -11.25 37.18 17.05
C LEU A 27 -11.29 37.39 18.57
N GLU A 28 -10.19 37.11 19.29
CA GLU A 28 -10.09 37.33 20.73
C GLU A 28 -10.12 38.82 21.06
N THR A 29 -9.47 39.68 20.26
CA THR A 29 -9.52 41.14 20.47
C THR A 29 -10.92 41.70 20.21
N VAL A 30 -11.62 41.19 19.19
CA VAL A 30 -12.99 41.63 18.88
C VAL A 30 -13.98 41.11 19.92
N HIS A 31 -13.81 39.88 20.39
CA HIS A 31 -14.63 39.31 21.45
C HIS A 31 -14.47 40.07 22.77
N LYS A 32 -13.26 40.50 23.13
CA LYS A 32 -13.01 41.37 24.31
C LYS A 32 -13.78 42.70 24.24
N ARG A 33 -14.08 43.20 23.04
CA ARG A 33 -14.79 44.47 22.82
C ARG A 33 -16.32 44.33 22.76
N THR A 34 -16.82 43.24 22.18
CA THR A 34 -18.26 43.07 21.88
C THR A 34 -18.95 41.93 22.62
N GLY A 35 -18.20 40.96 23.17
CA GLY A 35 -18.70 39.99 24.14
C GLY A 35 -19.93 39.17 23.73
N THR A 36 -20.12 38.83 22.45
CA THR A 36 -21.32 38.09 22.01
C THR A 36 -21.14 36.56 22.08
N GLN A 37 -22.22 35.85 22.39
CA GLN A 37 -22.23 34.37 22.46
C GLN A 37 -21.95 33.70 21.09
N LYS A 38 -22.26 34.38 19.98
CA LYS A 38 -21.91 33.90 18.63
C LYS A 38 -20.41 33.89 18.42
N MET A 39 -19.72 34.97 18.82
CA MET A 39 -18.25 35.04 18.75
C MET A 39 -17.56 34.07 19.70
N TRP A 40 -18.13 33.81 20.87
CA TRP A 40 -17.58 32.81 21.77
C TRP A 40 -17.58 31.40 21.16
N ARG A 41 -18.68 31.02 20.47
CA ARG A 41 -18.75 29.74 19.74
C ARG A 41 -17.75 29.66 18.59
N GLU A 42 -17.51 30.77 17.91
CA GLU A 42 -16.55 30.85 16.82
C GLU A 42 -15.10 30.76 17.31
N LEU A 43 -14.78 31.42 18.43
CA LEU A 43 -13.51 31.28 19.12
C LEU A 43 -13.25 29.83 19.54
N GLU A 44 -14.25 29.17 20.14
CA GLU A 44 -14.07 27.78 20.59
C GLU A 44 -13.85 26.84 19.39
N ARG A 45 -14.53 27.08 18.26
CA ARG A 45 -14.29 26.35 17.02
C ARG A 45 -12.85 26.54 16.51
N MET A 46 -12.36 27.78 16.49
CA MET A 46 -10.99 28.07 16.04
C MET A 46 -9.93 27.46 16.97
N ARG A 47 -10.15 27.49 18.29
CA ARG A 47 -9.29 26.79 19.28
C ARG A 47 -9.27 25.29 19.05
N LEU A 48 -10.41 24.68 18.75
CA LEU A 48 -10.51 23.26 18.47
C LEU A 48 -9.76 22.90 17.18
N LEU A 49 -9.90 23.70 16.11
CA LEU A 49 -9.15 23.51 14.87
C LEU A 49 -7.63 23.57 15.09
N LEU A 50 -7.16 24.49 15.92
CA LEU A 50 -5.73 24.59 16.25
C LEU A 50 -5.26 23.36 17.04
N LYS A 51 -6.04 22.89 18.02
CA LYS A 51 -5.75 21.66 18.76
C LYS A 51 -5.69 20.43 17.85
N CYS A 52 -6.61 20.30 16.89
CA CYS A 52 -6.58 19.21 15.91
C CYS A 52 -5.28 19.24 15.08
N LEU A 53 -4.86 20.43 14.61
CA LEU A 53 -3.61 20.55 13.85
C LEU A 53 -2.37 20.18 14.68
N ASP A 54 -2.33 20.57 15.96
CA ASP A 54 -1.24 20.20 16.86
C ASP A 54 -1.26 18.68 17.18
N GLN A 55 -2.46 18.09 17.33
CA GLN A 55 -2.61 16.65 17.52
C GLN A 55 -2.15 15.86 16.29
N ASP A 56 -2.56 16.24 15.08
CA ASP A 56 -2.13 15.61 13.83
C ASP A 56 -0.60 15.63 13.70
N ARG A 57 0.04 16.72 14.15
CA ARG A 57 1.50 16.84 14.17
C ARG A 57 2.13 15.86 15.17
N ALA A 58 1.56 15.74 16.36
CA ALA A 58 2.02 14.80 17.38
C ALA A 58 1.86 13.35 16.90
N GLU A 59 0.72 13.01 16.30
CA GLU A 59 0.46 11.68 15.73
C GLU A 59 1.46 11.34 14.62
N TYR A 60 1.72 12.28 13.71
CA TYR A 60 2.73 12.10 12.66
C TYR A 60 4.13 11.91 13.25
N ALA A 61 4.51 12.68 14.28
CA ALA A 61 5.79 12.53 14.96
C ALA A 61 5.92 11.15 15.62
N ILE A 62 4.87 10.66 16.29
CA ILE A 62 4.83 9.32 16.89
C ILE A 62 4.97 8.25 15.82
N LEU A 63 4.24 8.36 14.70
CA LEU A 63 4.34 7.42 13.59
C LEU A 63 5.75 7.40 12.99
N ARG A 64 6.37 8.57 12.80
CA ARG A 64 7.76 8.68 12.32
C ARG A 64 8.74 8.06 13.30
N LEU A 65 8.54 8.28 14.61
CA LEU A 65 9.38 7.70 15.65
C LEU A 65 9.26 6.17 15.67
N LYS A 66 8.03 5.65 15.63
CA LYS A 66 7.77 4.20 15.51
C LYS A 66 8.41 3.64 14.26
N HIS A 67 8.26 4.29 13.12
CA HIS A 67 8.87 3.87 11.86
C HIS A 67 10.40 3.81 11.98
N LYS A 68 11.05 4.86 12.51
CA LYS A 68 12.50 4.86 12.76
C LYS A 68 12.92 3.77 13.75
N PHE A 69 12.15 3.56 14.82
CA PHE A 69 12.41 2.52 15.81
C PHE A 69 12.34 1.11 15.19
N TYR A 70 11.31 0.82 14.40
CA TYR A 70 11.17 -0.46 13.72
C TYR A 70 12.19 -0.67 12.60
N LEU A 71 12.57 0.39 11.88
CA LEU A 71 13.68 0.33 10.92
C LEU A 71 15.01 -0.01 11.60
N ASN A 72 15.25 0.53 12.80
CA ASN A 72 16.50 0.31 13.51
C ASN A 72 16.54 -1.04 14.26
N ASN A 73 15.41 -1.55 14.77
CA ASN A 73 15.36 -2.78 15.56
C ASN A 73 14.98 -4.04 14.79
N ASN A 74 14.39 -3.94 13.58
CA ASN A 74 14.02 -5.11 12.78
C ASN A 74 14.10 -4.84 11.27
N LEU A 75 15.25 -4.32 10.82
CA LEU A 75 15.51 -4.05 9.41
C LEU A 75 15.39 -5.32 8.56
N SER A 76 15.93 -6.44 9.05
CA SER A 76 15.91 -7.73 8.36
C SER A 76 14.48 -8.25 8.15
N GLY A 77 13.62 -8.20 9.17
CA GLY A 77 12.22 -8.58 9.06
C GLY A 77 11.44 -7.68 8.09
N CYS A 78 11.64 -6.37 8.17
CA CYS A 78 11.01 -5.42 7.23
C CYS A 78 11.48 -5.64 5.78
N MET A 79 12.78 -5.87 5.55
CA MET A 79 13.32 -6.17 4.23
C MET A 79 12.79 -7.49 3.69
N LEU A 80 12.69 -8.53 4.54
CA LEU A 80 12.11 -9.81 4.16
C LEU A 80 10.64 -9.66 3.74
N VAL A 81 9.81 -8.98 4.55
CA VAL A 81 8.41 -8.72 4.20
C VAL A 81 8.30 -7.93 2.90
N HIS A 82 9.15 -6.93 2.70
CA HIS A 82 9.18 -6.15 1.45
C HIS A 82 9.54 -7.03 0.25
N GLN A 83 10.57 -7.87 0.37
CA GLN A 83 10.99 -8.80 -0.68
C GLN A 83 9.91 -9.84 -0.99
N LEU A 84 9.24 -10.39 0.04
CA LEU A 84 8.12 -11.31 -0.12
C LEU A 84 6.96 -10.65 -0.87
N ARG A 85 6.54 -9.46 -0.44
CA ARG A 85 5.48 -8.69 -1.13
C ARG A 85 5.83 -8.40 -2.58
N ARG A 86 7.08 -8.02 -2.85
CA ARG A 86 7.57 -7.78 -4.22
C ARG A 86 7.56 -9.05 -5.04
N ARG A 87 8.05 -10.19 -4.51
CA ARG A 87 8.02 -11.48 -5.20
C ARG A 87 6.59 -11.93 -5.52
N ILE A 88 5.67 -11.83 -4.54
CA ILE A 88 4.25 -12.13 -4.74
C ILE A 88 3.66 -11.24 -5.84
N TYR A 89 3.93 -9.94 -5.81
CA TYR A 89 3.41 -8.99 -6.80
C TYR A 89 3.98 -9.19 -8.22
N VAL A 90 5.25 -9.56 -8.32
CA VAL A 90 5.94 -9.82 -9.60
C VAL A 90 5.52 -11.18 -10.18
N GLY A 91 5.37 -12.19 -9.34
CA GLY A 91 4.91 -13.53 -9.74
C GLY A 91 3.40 -13.62 -9.98
N ALA A 92 2.62 -12.64 -9.55
CA ALA A 92 1.18 -12.60 -9.81
C ALA A 92 0.90 -12.31 -11.28
N VAL A 93 0.18 -13.23 -11.92
CA VAL A 93 -0.39 -13.01 -13.26
C VAL A 93 -1.55 -12.03 -13.13
N LYS A 94 -1.31 -10.78 -13.56
CA LYS A 94 -2.30 -9.69 -13.44
C LYS A 94 -3.36 -9.69 -14.53
N MET A 95 -3.08 -10.32 -15.66
CA MET A 95 -3.97 -10.33 -16.81
C MET A 95 -3.63 -11.50 -17.73
N ILE A 96 -4.65 -12.23 -18.18
CA ILE A 96 -4.53 -13.23 -19.23
C ILE A 96 -5.37 -12.80 -20.42
N ARG A 97 -4.79 -12.93 -21.62
CA ARG A 97 -5.52 -12.78 -22.88
C ARG A 97 -6.03 -14.13 -23.31
N THR A 98 -7.35 -14.33 -23.24
CA THR A 98 -8.03 -15.55 -23.67
C THR A 98 -8.52 -15.48 -25.12
N GLY A 99 -8.38 -14.34 -25.79
CA GLY A 99 -8.72 -14.15 -27.21
C GLY A 99 -8.23 -12.81 -27.75
N PRO A 100 -8.52 -12.49 -29.04
CA PRO A 100 -8.03 -11.27 -29.68
C PRO A 100 -8.54 -9.97 -29.02
N SER A 101 -9.70 -10.03 -28.35
CA SER A 101 -10.31 -8.90 -27.63
C SER A 101 -10.70 -9.21 -26.18
N THR A 102 -10.61 -10.46 -25.73
CA THR A 102 -11.01 -10.87 -24.37
C THR A 102 -9.82 -10.92 -23.41
N ARG A 103 -9.96 -10.25 -22.27
CA ARG A 103 -8.97 -10.16 -21.20
C ARG A 103 -9.64 -10.51 -19.88
N THR A 104 -8.98 -11.36 -19.10
CA THR A 104 -9.39 -11.68 -17.73
C THR A 104 -8.37 -11.07 -16.77
N GLU A 105 -8.86 -10.26 -15.83
CA GLU A 105 -8.04 -9.49 -14.88
C GLU A 105 -8.22 -9.96 -13.43
N THR A 106 -9.25 -10.77 -13.18
CA THR A 106 -9.61 -11.35 -11.88
C THR A 106 -8.86 -12.65 -11.65
N ALA A 107 -8.33 -12.84 -10.44
CA ALA A 107 -7.55 -14.01 -10.06
C ALA A 107 -8.34 -15.34 -10.15
N ALA A 108 -9.66 -15.29 -10.00
CA ALA A 108 -10.53 -16.46 -10.12
C ALA A 108 -10.62 -16.91 -11.59
N ASP A 109 -10.91 -15.99 -12.50
CA ASP A 109 -11.08 -16.27 -13.93
C ASP A 109 -9.75 -16.72 -14.56
N THR A 110 -8.62 -16.18 -14.10
CA THR A 110 -7.30 -16.63 -14.55
C THR A 110 -6.99 -18.06 -14.10
N ALA A 111 -7.31 -18.40 -12.85
CA ALA A 111 -7.16 -19.76 -12.33
C ALA A 111 -8.06 -20.76 -13.08
N GLU A 112 -9.30 -20.38 -13.39
CA GLU A 112 -10.22 -21.20 -14.18
C GLU A 112 -9.73 -21.39 -15.62
N ALA A 113 -9.23 -20.35 -16.27
CA ALA A 113 -8.65 -20.42 -17.61
C ALA A 113 -7.42 -21.35 -17.67
N PHE A 114 -6.50 -21.24 -16.69
CA PHE A 114 -5.37 -22.15 -16.59
C PHE A 114 -5.82 -23.59 -16.32
N ARG A 115 -6.79 -23.79 -15.42
CA ARG A 115 -7.33 -25.13 -15.12
C ARG A 115 -7.95 -25.77 -16.36
N ALA A 116 -8.75 -25.02 -17.11
CA ALA A 116 -9.33 -25.47 -18.36
C ALA A 116 -8.24 -25.85 -19.37
N PHE A 117 -7.25 -24.98 -19.58
CA PHE A 117 -6.12 -25.25 -20.48
C PHE A 117 -5.37 -26.53 -20.12
N TYR A 118 -4.91 -26.66 -18.88
CA TYR A 118 -4.18 -27.86 -18.46
C TYR A 118 -5.06 -29.11 -18.48
N SER A 119 -6.34 -29.02 -18.13
CA SER A 119 -7.25 -30.16 -18.24
C SER A 119 -7.39 -30.65 -19.69
N THR A 120 -7.48 -29.74 -20.66
CA THR A 120 -7.52 -30.11 -22.08
C THR A 120 -6.19 -30.66 -22.56
N LEU A 121 -5.07 -30.09 -22.11
CA LEU A 121 -3.72 -30.56 -22.43
C LEU A 121 -3.52 -32.00 -21.97
N TYR A 122 -3.78 -32.29 -20.69
CA TYR A 122 -3.59 -33.63 -20.14
C TYR A 122 -4.61 -34.64 -20.68
N ALA A 123 -5.86 -34.24 -20.90
CA ALA A 123 -6.85 -35.11 -21.55
C ALA A 123 -6.47 -35.44 -23.02
N SER A 124 -5.82 -34.51 -23.72
CA SER A 124 -5.30 -34.78 -25.08
C SER A 124 -4.04 -35.66 -25.06
N MET A 125 -3.33 -35.70 -23.93
CA MET A 125 -2.10 -36.48 -23.78
C MET A 125 -2.36 -37.99 -23.82
N ASP A 126 -3.53 -38.44 -23.37
CA ASP A 126 -3.99 -39.84 -23.52
C ASP A 126 -4.26 -40.24 -24.98
N THR A 127 -4.39 -39.26 -25.87
CA THR A 127 -4.63 -39.47 -27.32
C THR A 127 -3.40 -39.17 -28.20
N LEU A 128 -2.34 -38.61 -27.63
CA LEU A 128 -1.11 -38.30 -28.35
C LEU A 128 -0.21 -39.54 -28.42
N GLY A 129 -0.06 -40.10 -29.63
CA GLY A 129 0.82 -41.23 -29.90
C GLY A 129 2.27 -41.00 -29.43
N GLY A 130 2.95 -42.12 -29.16
CA GLY A 130 4.18 -42.23 -28.34
C GLY A 130 5.41 -41.38 -28.73
N ASP A 131 5.40 -40.63 -29.83
CA ASP A 131 6.49 -39.73 -30.21
C ASP A 131 6.53 -38.44 -29.36
N VAL A 132 5.38 -37.93 -28.92
CA VAL A 132 5.34 -36.73 -28.05
C VAL A 132 5.66 -37.09 -26.59
N LEU A 133 5.28 -38.30 -26.16
CA LEU A 133 5.66 -38.84 -24.86
C LEU A 133 7.19 -39.02 -24.75
N LYS A 134 7.84 -39.55 -25.79
CA LYS A 134 9.31 -39.62 -25.87
C LYS A 134 9.97 -38.24 -25.80
N TYR A 135 9.43 -37.26 -26.51
CA TYR A 135 9.98 -35.90 -26.49
C TYR A 135 9.85 -35.25 -25.10
N LEU A 136 8.77 -35.55 -24.37
CA LEU A 136 8.54 -35.03 -23.01
C LEU A 136 9.35 -35.79 -21.94
N GLU A 137 9.65 -37.07 -22.14
CA GLU A 137 10.61 -37.83 -21.31
C GLU A 137 12.04 -37.30 -21.44
N ASP A 138 12.45 -36.91 -22.65
CA ASP A 138 13.76 -36.31 -22.90
C ASP A 138 13.89 -34.87 -22.37
N THR A 139 12.76 -34.17 -22.18
CA THR A 139 12.76 -32.92 -21.42
C THR A 139 12.72 -33.25 -19.93
N ALA A 140 13.89 -33.26 -19.29
CA ALA A 140 14.01 -33.40 -17.83
C ALA A 140 13.28 -32.24 -17.12
N LEU A 141 11.97 -32.40 -16.94
CA LEU A 141 11.16 -31.52 -16.11
C LEU A 141 11.58 -31.78 -14.67
N THR A 142 12.23 -30.80 -14.05
CA THR A 142 12.52 -30.84 -12.62
C THR A 142 11.19 -30.99 -11.87
N PRO A 143 10.99 -32.09 -11.13
CA PRO A 143 9.78 -32.22 -10.33
C PRO A 143 9.78 -31.08 -9.31
N LEU A 144 8.66 -30.38 -9.21
CA LEU A 144 8.41 -29.48 -8.09
C LEU A 144 8.45 -30.34 -6.83
N SER A 145 9.59 -30.39 -6.14
CA SER A 145 9.65 -31.04 -4.85
C SER A 145 8.85 -30.20 -3.87
N ASP A 146 7.84 -30.78 -3.24
CA ASP A 146 7.09 -30.20 -2.11
C ASP A 146 7.97 -30.00 -0.84
N ALA A 147 9.29 -29.96 -0.98
CA ALA A 147 10.25 -29.95 0.11
C ALA A 147 10.51 -28.56 0.74
N GLU A 148 9.71 -27.54 0.40
CA GLU A 148 9.80 -26.20 1.04
C GLU A 148 8.55 -25.83 1.86
N ALA A 149 7.75 -26.83 2.27
CA ALA A 149 6.62 -26.64 3.17
C ALA A 149 6.77 -27.43 4.48
N THR A 150 7.82 -27.16 5.24
CA THR A 150 7.88 -27.42 6.69
C THR A 150 8.62 -26.30 7.40
#